data_AF-A0A930K7K3-F1
#
_entry.id   AF-A0A930K7K3-F1
#
_cell.length_a   1.000
_cell.length_b   1.000
_cell.length_c   1.000
_cell.angle_alpha   90.00
_cell.angle_beta   90.00
_cell.angle_gamma   90.00
#
_symmetry.space_group_name_H-M   'P 1'
#
loop_
_entity.id
_entity.type
_entity.pdbx_description
1 polymer ?
#
loop_
_entity_poly.entity_id
_entity_poly.type
_entity_poly.pdbx_seq_one_letter_code
_entity_poly.pdbx_strand_id
1 'polypeptide(L)' 'IVENGKGVTFIPQLALSQLTKEQHRLVRPFAHPVPTREIIMMTSTSFIRHTLLQMLVEKIKASLPDDIQN' A
#
# COMPACT_ATOMS: atom_id res chain seq x y z
N ILE A 1 8.95 -17.54 -5.28
CA ILE A 1 10.23 -17.23 -5.98
C ILE A 1 11.26 -16.75 -4.97
N VAL A 2 11.08 -15.57 -4.37
CA VAL A 2 11.99 -15.05 -3.32
C VAL A 2 12.03 -15.95 -2.08
N GLU A 3 10.89 -16.45 -1.62
CA GLU A 3 10.81 -17.40 -0.49
C GLU A 3 11.53 -18.73 -0.74
N ASN A 4 11.73 -19.10 -2.01
CA ASN A 4 12.50 -20.28 -2.39
C ASN A 4 14.00 -19.94 -2.59
N GLY A 5 14.45 -18.79 -2.06
CA GLY A 5 15.84 -18.33 -2.13
C GLY A 5 16.24 -17.76 -3.50
N LYS A 6 15.30 -17.43 -4.39
CA LYS A 6 15.60 -16.95 -5.74
C LYS A 6 15.28 -15.46 -5.89
N GLY A 7 16.32 -14.64 -6.04
CA GLY A 7 16.20 -13.21 -6.33
C GLY A 7 15.66 -12.38 -5.17
N VAL A 8 15.29 -11.13 -5.49
CA VAL A 8 14.72 -10.15 -4.54
C VAL A 8 13.58 -9.40 -5.23
N THR A 9 12.68 -8.81 -4.45
CA THR A 9 11.60 -7.96 -4.96
C THR A 9 11.25 -6.88 -3.95
N PHE A 10 10.55 -5.85 -4.40
CA PHE A 10 9.91 -4.88 -3.52
C PHE A 10 8.46 -5.29 -3.24
N ILE A 11 8.00 -5.02 -2.02
CA ILE A 11 6.61 -5.19 -1.62
C ILE A 11 6.07 -3.86 -1.05
N PRO A 12 4.77 -3.55 -1.22
CA PRO A 12 4.17 -2.40 -0.56
C PRO A 12 4.13 -2.57 0.96
N GLN A 13 4.23 -1.47 1.70
CA GLN A 13 4.14 -1.46 3.17
C GLN A 13 2.89 -2.19 3.70
N LEU A 14 1.73 -1.99 3.06
CA LEU A 14 0.47 -2.65 3.47
C LEU A 14 0.49 -4.18 3.37
N ALA A 15 1.41 -4.77 2.61
CA ALA A 15 1.53 -6.23 2.52
C ALA A 15 2.20 -6.84 3.76
N LEU A 16 2.91 -6.04 4.56
CA LEU A 16 3.65 -6.55 5.73
C LEU A 16 2.74 -7.23 6.76
N SER A 17 1.53 -6.70 6.97
CA SER A 17 0.55 -7.27 7.91
C SER A 17 -0.01 -8.63 7.47
N GLN A 18 0.15 -8.97 6.19
CA GLN A 18 -0.32 -10.23 5.60
C GLN A 18 0.77 -11.31 5.60
N LEU A 19 2.01 -10.96 5.96
CA LEU A 19 3.12 -11.91 5.98
C LEU A 19 3.05 -12.82 7.20
N THR A 20 3.38 -14.09 6.99
CA THR A 20 3.70 -15.01 8.08
C THR A 20 4.99 -14.58 8.77
N LYS A 21 5.21 -15.08 9.98
CA LYS A 21 6.44 -14.82 10.75
C LYS A 21 7.71 -15.16 9.95
N GLU A 22 7.72 -16.27 9.21
CA GLU A 22 8.90 -16.68 8.44
C GLU A 22 9.15 -15.76 7.23
N GLN A 23 8.10 -15.36 6.52
CA GLN A 23 8.23 -14.38 5.41
C GLN A 23 8.74 -13.03 5.91
N HIS A 24 8.29 -12.60 7.09
CA HIS A 24 8.71 -11.33 7.67
C HIS A 24 10.23 -11.30 7.97
N ARG A 25 10.89 -12.45 8.14
CA ARG A 25 12.35 -12.54 8.33
C ARG A 25 13.13 -12.19 7.07
N LEU A 26 12.50 -12.25 5.90
CA LEU A 26 13.10 -11.87 4.61
C LEU A 26 12.98 -10.37 4.33
N VAL A 27 12.10 -9.66 5.04
CA VAL A 27 11.88 -8.22 4.85
C VAL A 27 13.12 -7.44 5.27
N ARG A 28 13.54 -6.50 4.44
CA ARG A 28 14.61 -5.53 4.74
C ARG A 28 14.07 -4.12 4.47
N PRO A 29 14.08 -3.21 5.46
CA PRO A 29 13.69 -1.83 5.23
C PRO A 29 14.72 -1.11 4.36
N PHE A 30 14.29 -0.05 3.69
CA PHE A 30 15.21 0.84 2.98
C PHE A 30 15.96 1.75 3.96
N ALA A 31 17.19 2.13 3.59
CA ALA A 31 17.86 3.28 4.19
C ALA A 31 17.16 4.59 3.77
N HIS A 32 17.35 5.66 4.53
CA HIS A 32 16.77 6.96 4.20
C HIS A 32 17.45 7.56 2.94
N PRO A 33 16.67 8.18 2.03
CA PRO A 33 15.21 8.35 2.08
C PRO A 33 14.46 7.07 1.66
N VAL A 34 13.38 6.76 2.38
CA VAL A 34 12.56 5.57 2.08
C VAL A 34 11.70 5.85 0.84
N PRO A 35 11.75 5.00 -0.20
CA PRO A 35 10.91 5.19 -1.39
C PRO A 35 9.44 4.95 -1.05
N THR A 36 8.58 5.91 -1.41
CA THR A 36 7.13 5.83 -1.27
C THR A 36 6.48 5.80 -2.65
N ARG A 37 5.20 5.40 -2.68
CA ARG A 37 4.36 5.48 -3.89
C ARG A 37 3.06 6.19 -3.56
N GLU A 38 2.51 6.91 -4.53
CA GLU A 38 1.18 7.50 -4.42
C GLU A 38 0.10 6.51 -4.86
N ILE A 39 -1.05 6.57 -4.20
CA ILE A 39 -2.25 5.83 -4.58
C ILE A 39 -3.33 6.83 -4.93
N ILE A 40 -3.74 6.80 -6.19
CA ILE A 40 -4.72 7.73 -6.73
C ILE A 40 -6.04 7.01 -7.01
N MET A 41 -7.14 7.66 -6.64
CA MET A 41 -8.46 7.27 -7.12
C MET A 41 -8.73 8.05 -8.41
N MET A 42 -8.72 7.35 -9.54
CA MET A 42 -8.90 7.94 -10.85
C MET A 42 -10.31 7.67 -11.37
N THR A 43 -10.97 8.70 -11.90
CA THR A 43 -12.25 8.62 -12.58
C THR A 43 -12.20 9.33 -13.93
N SER A 44 -13.20 9.13 -14.78
CA SER A 44 -13.37 9.92 -15.99
C SER A 44 -13.52 11.40 -15.65
N THR A 45 -13.03 12.30 -16.50
CA THR A 45 -13.26 13.74 -16.38
C THR A 45 -14.76 14.11 -16.40
N SER A 46 -15.60 13.26 -16.97
CA SER A 46 -17.06 13.41 -17.02
C SER A 46 -17.81 12.70 -15.88
N PHE A 47 -17.12 12.22 -14.84
CA PHE A 47 -17.74 11.48 -13.76
C PHE A 47 -18.60 12.38 -12.86
N ILE A 48 -19.91 12.10 -12.76
CA ILE A 48 -20.88 13.00 -12.11
C ILE A 48 -21.16 12.70 -10.62
N ARG A 49 -20.81 11.51 -10.11
CA ARG A 49 -21.25 11.04 -8.78
C ARG A 49 -20.28 11.45 -7.66
N HIS A 50 -19.95 12.74 -7.57
CA HIS A 50 -18.91 13.25 -6.67
C HIS A 50 -19.14 12.93 -5.18
N THR A 51 -20.40 12.94 -4.71
CA THR A 51 -20.72 12.58 -3.31
C THR A 51 -20.34 11.13 -3.00
N LEU A 52 -20.65 10.19 -3.91
CA LEU A 52 -20.30 8.79 -3.73
C LEU A 52 -18.79 8.57 -3.85
N LEU A 53 -18.13 9.30 -4.75
CA LEU A 53 -16.68 9.27 -4.89
C LEU A 53 -16.01 9.69 -3.58
N GLN A 54 -16.42 10.83 -3.02
CA GLN A 54 -15.87 11.35 -1.78
C GLN A 54 -16.09 10.38 -0.61
N MET A 55 -17.31 9.85 -0.47
CA MET A 55 -17.63 8.85 0.55
C MET A 55 -16.73 7.62 0.44
N LEU A 56 -16.48 7.13 -0.77
CA LEU A 56 -15.61 5.98 -1.00
C LEU A 56 -14.15 6.31 -0.66
N VAL A 57 -13.64 7.47 -1.08
CA VAL A 57 -12.28 7.94 -0.75
C VAL A 57 -12.09 8.00 0.76
N GLU A 58 -13.03 8.63 1.47
CA GLU A 58 -12.99 8.74 2.94
C GLU A 58 -13.00 7.37 3.59
N LYS A 59 -13.85 6.45 3.12
CA LYS A 59 -13.92 5.11 3.70
C LYS A 59 -12.65 4.30 3.47
N ILE A 60 -12.02 4.43 2.30
CA ILE A 60 -10.73 3.81 2.01
C ILE A 60 -9.65 4.40 2.92
N LYS A 61 -9.54 5.74 3.01
CA LYS A 61 -8.55 6.39 3.88
C LYS A 61 -8.71 5.98 5.34
N ALA A 62 -9.94 5.94 5.85
CA ALA A 62 -10.25 5.51 7.22
C ALA A 62 -9.95 4.02 7.48
N SER A 63 -9.73 3.21 6.45
CA SER A 63 -9.34 1.80 6.59
C SER A 63 -7.83 1.58 6.60
N LEU A 64 -7.03 2.63 6.33
CA LEU A 64 -5.58 2.55 6.34
C LEU A 64 -5.04 2.61 7.78
N PRO A 65 -3.99 1.85 8.10
CA PRO A 65 -3.24 2.00 9.34
C PRO A 65 -2.72 3.43 9.56
N ASP A 66 -2.68 3.87 10.82
CA ASP A 66 -2.29 5.23 11.21
C ASP A 66 -0.86 5.60 10.76
N ASP A 67 0.05 4.62 10.66
CA ASP A 67 1.43 4.81 10.19
C ASP A 67 1.55 5.12 8.69
N ILE A 68 0.43 5.04 7.94
CA ILE A 68 0.37 5.24 6.49
C ILE A 68 -0.55 6.43 6.12
N GLN A 69 -1.30 6.98 7.08
CA GLN A 69 -2.19 8.12 6.86
C GLN A 69 -1.39 9.44 6.78
N ASN A 70 -1.03 9.86 5.56
CA ASN A 70 -0.71 11.24 5.22
C ASN A 70 -1.60 11.69 4.04
#